data_AF-A0A0V1G3T1-F1
#
_entry.id   AF-A0A0V1G3T1-F1
#
_cell.length_a   1.000
_cell.length_b   1.000
_cell.length_c   1.000
_cell.angle_alpha   90.00
_cell.angle_beta   90.00
_cell.angle_gamma   90.00
#
_symmetry.space_group_name_H-M   'P 1'
#
loop_
_entity.id
_entity.type
_entity.pdbx_description
1 polymer ?
#
loop_
_entity_poly.entity_id
_entity_poly.type
_entity_poly.pdbx_seq_one_letter_code
_entity_poly.pdbx_strand_id
1 'polypeptide(L)'
;MNSKKYFVRFTQLLIFVATSTIFALADDEVQFEKLQFSFDNLGNLSQTHKVIYWYGYLFLFGEQVDYESEKEEPRRTILSDSYAIDINLNTLTASKIPYRVERTKEDAEEILFTFNSQLFVITYSTGSYFKYLSLYLWYKNTWNPMIFNTADIQFAMSFRHVEISVSIFDLNTAIFATSFLGENLVILSMLERVLTGFSYKLTRIYTAYELPLPSSHVLFLGFTPKRFIAVLEMNFGTYYWVPDVIMEFDKESQMFFAKEINGKFPNWAFSGPRYVLQSRENLLLMGGTELTGIGQLNQSRDIWILNIPDCTYTQLPVQLPEEVMAYEMYATLDVQKSIYYVISVDAGIYRVNLTRWLE
;
A
#
# COMPACT_ATOMS: atom_id res chain seq x y z
N MET A 1 -37.73 39.71 -43.85
CA MET A 1 -37.47 38.25 -43.78
C MET A 1 -36.14 38.00 -43.04
N ASN A 2 -36.18 37.07 -42.07
CA ASN A 2 -35.10 36.18 -41.60
C ASN A 2 -33.93 36.59 -40.68
N SER A 3 -33.56 37.86 -40.40
CA SER A 3 -32.32 38.11 -39.61
C SER A 3 -32.35 37.59 -38.15
N LYS A 4 -33.49 37.66 -37.46
CA LYS A 4 -33.62 37.17 -36.07
C LYS A 4 -33.49 35.63 -35.95
N LYS A 5 -33.93 34.88 -36.96
CA LYS A 5 -33.82 33.40 -36.95
C LYS A 5 -32.37 32.93 -37.13
N TYR A 6 -31.58 33.66 -37.93
CA TYR A 6 -30.16 33.35 -38.12
C TYR A 6 -29.34 33.72 -36.89
N PHE A 7 -29.65 34.84 -36.22
CA PHE A 7 -28.93 35.23 -35.00
C PHE A 7 -29.11 34.22 -33.86
N VAL A 8 -30.34 33.75 -33.62
CA VAL A 8 -30.63 32.73 -32.58
C VAL A 8 -29.98 31.39 -32.91
N ARG A 9 -29.98 30.96 -34.18
CA ARG A 9 -29.29 29.73 -34.58
C ARG A 9 -27.77 29.85 -34.46
N PHE A 10 -27.20 31.03 -34.73
CA PHE A 10 -25.76 31.26 -34.60
C PHE A 10 -25.32 31.31 -33.12
N THR A 11 -26.12 31.89 -32.23
CA THR A 11 -25.84 31.86 -30.78
C THR A 11 -26.02 30.47 -30.19
N GLN A 12 -27.02 29.70 -30.60
CA GLN A 12 -27.17 28.30 -30.19
C GLN A 12 -26.02 27.42 -30.70
N LEU A 13 -25.54 27.65 -31.93
CA LEU A 13 -24.38 26.95 -32.47
C LEU A 13 -23.09 27.33 -31.70
N LEU A 14 -22.89 28.60 -31.37
CA LEU A 14 -21.74 29.06 -30.57
C LEU A 14 -21.77 28.51 -29.15
N ILE A 15 -22.95 28.46 -28.51
CA ILE A 15 -23.10 27.84 -27.18
C ILE A 15 -22.85 26.34 -27.28
N PHE A 16 -23.38 25.66 -28.30
CA PHE A 16 -23.18 24.22 -28.50
C PHE A 16 -21.72 23.89 -28.79
N VAL A 17 -21.05 24.66 -29.66
CA VAL A 17 -19.63 24.53 -29.96
C VAL A 17 -18.82 24.79 -28.69
N ALA A 18 -19.07 25.89 -27.97
CA ALA A 18 -18.36 26.22 -26.72
C ALA A 18 -18.58 25.17 -25.62
N THR A 19 -19.79 24.64 -25.44
CA THR A 19 -20.02 23.54 -24.49
C THR A 19 -19.36 22.26 -24.97
N SER A 20 -19.39 21.96 -26.28
CA SER A 20 -18.75 20.75 -26.81
C SER A 20 -17.23 20.80 -26.74
N THR A 21 -16.59 21.97 -26.90
CA THR A 21 -15.15 22.12 -26.66
C THR A 21 -14.81 22.15 -25.18
N ILE A 22 -15.66 22.69 -24.30
CA ILE A 22 -15.45 22.61 -22.84
C ILE A 22 -15.58 21.18 -22.33
N PHE A 23 -16.49 20.38 -22.88
CA PHE A 23 -16.59 18.94 -22.56
C PHE A 23 -15.51 18.10 -23.25
N ALA A 24 -15.07 18.45 -24.45
CA ALA A 24 -13.98 17.75 -25.14
C ALA A 24 -12.57 18.10 -24.60
N LEU A 25 -12.41 19.20 -23.86
CA LEU A 25 -11.19 19.54 -23.10
C LEU A 25 -11.23 19.08 -21.64
N ALA A 26 -12.32 18.46 -21.19
CA ALA A 26 -12.49 17.96 -19.82
C ALA A 26 -12.22 16.45 -19.65
N ASP A 27 -12.07 15.73 -20.76
CA ASP A 27 -11.76 14.30 -20.83
C ASP A 27 -10.41 14.08 -21.53
N ASP A 28 -9.34 14.74 -21.07
CA ASP A 28 -8.02 14.12 -21.23
C ASP A 28 -8.09 12.81 -20.42
N GLU A 29 -8.24 11.68 -21.11
CA GLU A 29 -8.19 10.35 -20.49
C GLU A 29 -6.93 10.28 -19.63
N VAL A 30 -7.10 10.18 -18.32
CA VAL A 30 -5.96 10.01 -17.43
C VAL A 30 -5.44 8.60 -17.65
N GLN A 31 -4.23 8.53 -18.19
CA GLN A 31 -3.56 7.29 -18.52
C GLN A 31 -2.21 7.20 -17.82
N PHE A 32 -1.70 5.98 -17.67
CA PHE A 32 -0.34 5.76 -17.19
C PHE A 32 0.68 6.18 -18.25
N GLU A 33 1.67 6.97 -17.82
CA GLU A 33 2.86 7.29 -18.59
C GLU A 33 3.94 6.24 -18.31
N LYS A 34 4.43 5.56 -19.37
CA LYS A 34 5.60 4.69 -19.28
C LYS A 34 6.88 5.54 -19.27
N LEU A 35 7.69 5.41 -18.22
CA LEU A 35 8.99 6.06 -18.14
C LEU A 35 9.98 5.34 -19.06
N GLN A 36 10.83 6.10 -19.75
CA GLN A 36 11.91 5.54 -20.57
C GLN A 36 13.05 5.03 -19.67
N PHE A 37 12.82 3.88 -19.04
CA PHE A 37 13.73 3.22 -18.10
C PHE A 37 13.76 1.71 -18.35
N SER A 38 14.93 1.08 -18.22
CA SER A 38 15.10 -0.38 -18.30
C SER A 38 15.96 -0.89 -17.14
N PHE A 39 15.60 -2.07 -16.62
CA PHE A 39 16.32 -2.79 -15.59
C PHE A 39 17.49 -3.64 -16.13
N ASP A 40 17.59 -3.84 -17.45
CA ASP A 40 18.53 -4.79 -18.08
C ASP A 40 20.00 -4.57 -17.69
N ASN A 41 20.38 -3.31 -17.45
CA ASN A 41 21.76 -2.94 -17.12
C ASN A 41 22.13 -3.20 -15.65
N LEU A 42 21.22 -3.71 -14.82
CA LEU A 42 21.43 -3.94 -13.38
C LEU A 42 21.86 -5.40 -13.06
N GLY A 43 22.04 -6.23 -14.09
CA GLY A 43 22.42 -7.64 -13.94
C GLY A 43 21.29 -8.51 -13.42
N ASN A 44 21.62 -9.63 -12.78
CA ASN A 44 20.61 -10.57 -12.26
C ASN A 44 19.80 -9.93 -11.12
N LEU A 45 18.48 -10.00 -11.21
CA LEU A 45 17.55 -9.49 -10.21
C LEU A 45 16.72 -10.64 -9.63
N SER A 46 16.36 -10.51 -8.36
CA SER A 46 15.36 -11.33 -7.68
C SER A 46 14.04 -11.30 -8.44
N GLN A 47 13.27 -12.38 -8.32
CA GLN A 47 11.89 -12.39 -8.80
C GLN A 47 11.04 -11.41 -8.00
N THR A 48 11.21 -11.42 -6.68
CA THR A 48 10.43 -10.62 -5.72
C THR A 48 11.21 -9.42 -5.18
N HIS A 49 10.51 -8.30 -4.98
CA HIS A 49 11.06 -7.08 -4.39
C HIS A 49 10.07 -6.42 -3.41
N LYS A 50 10.61 -5.69 -2.42
CA LYS A 50 9.86 -4.68 -1.65
C LYS A 50 10.16 -3.30 -2.22
N VAL A 51 9.12 -2.50 -2.45
CA VAL A 51 9.24 -1.25 -3.20
C VAL A 51 8.70 -0.07 -2.42
N ILE A 52 9.42 1.04 -2.47
CA ILE A 52 8.99 2.28 -1.81
C ILE A 52 9.50 3.52 -2.53
N TYR A 53 8.64 4.54 -2.61
CA TYR A 53 9.03 5.89 -3.01
C TYR A 53 9.66 6.63 -1.84
N TRP A 54 10.80 7.29 -2.08
CA TRP A 54 11.45 8.14 -1.09
C TRP A 54 12.20 9.29 -1.77
N TYR A 55 11.75 10.53 -1.55
CA TYR A 55 12.44 11.76 -1.98
C TYR A 55 12.83 11.87 -3.47
N GLY A 56 11.93 11.52 -4.37
CA GLY A 56 12.20 11.57 -5.81
C GLY A 56 13.00 10.36 -6.31
N TYR A 57 13.13 9.32 -5.49
CA TYR A 57 13.71 8.05 -5.86
C TYR A 57 12.69 6.92 -5.64
N LEU A 58 12.84 5.86 -6.44
CA LEU A 58 12.21 4.57 -6.18
C LEU A 58 13.27 3.61 -5.68
N PHE A 59 13.03 3.00 -4.52
CA PHE A 59 13.87 1.95 -3.97
C PHE A 59 13.17 0.60 -4.15
N LEU A 60 13.89 -0.36 -4.74
CA LEU A 60 13.48 -1.76 -4.80
C LEU A 60 14.50 -2.59 -4.03
N PHE A 61 14.06 -3.28 -2.99
CA PHE A 61 14.91 -4.15 -2.19
C PHE A 61 14.62 -5.60 -2.56
N GLY A 62 15.65 -6.33 -2.97
CA GLY A 62 15.56 -7.73 -3.37
C GLY A 62 16.69 -8.55 -2.77
N GLU A 63 16.47 -9.85 -2.64
CA GLU A 63 17.47 -10.80 -2.16
C GLU A 63 18.53 -11.04 -3.23
N GLN A 64 19.79 -11.23 -2.84
CA GLN A 64 20.80 -11.70 -3.80
C GLN A 64 20.51 -13.16 -4.13
N VAL A 65 20.29 -13.43 -5.42
CA VAL A 65 20.05 -14.79 -5.89
C VAL A 65 21.38 -15.45 -6.23
N ASP A 66 21.87 -16.33 -5.36
CA ASP A 66 22.91 -17.31 -5.69
C ASP A 66 22.24 -18.60 -6.20
N TYR A 67 22.02 -18.67 -7.52
CA TYR A 67 21.39 -19.82 -8.20
C TYR A 67 22.18 -21.14 -8.07
N GLU A 68 23.35 -21.17 -7.43
CA GLU A 68 24.22 -22.35 -7.30
C GLU A 68 24.07 -23.13 -5.99
N SER A 69 23.25 -22.69 -5.02
CA SER A 69 23.13 -23.39 -3.74
C SER A 69 21.99 -24.42 -3.75
N GLU A 70 22.32 -25.71 -3.73
CA GLU A 70 21.35 -26.84 -3.63
C GLU A 70 20.63 -26.94 -2.27
N LYS A 71 20.75 -25.92 -1.40
CA LYS A 71 20.14 -25.87 -0.08
C LYS A 71 19.32 -24.59 0.05
N GLU A 72 18.13 -24.60 -0.56
CA GLU A 72 17.12 -23.57 -0.35
C GLU A 72 16.53 -23.69 1.06
N GLU A 73 17.20 -23.12 2.05
CA GLU A 73 16.44 -22.57 3.18
C GLU A 73 15.85 -21.24 2.70
N PRO A 74 14.52 -21.05 2.73
CA PRO A 74 13.90 -19.83 2.25
C PRO A 74 14.31 -18.68 3.16
N ARG A 75 15.37 -17.96 2.77
CA ARG A 75 15.68 -16.64 3.30
C ARG A 75 14.50 -15.73 2.88
N ARG A 76 13.94 -14.99 3.83
CA ARG A 76 12.73 -14.15 3.63
C ARG A 76 12.92 -12.76 4.22
N THR A 77 14.07 -12.15 3.99
CA THR A 77 14.29 -10.80 4.49
C THR A 77 15.21 -10.01 3.59
N ILE A 78 14.80 -8.78 3.27
CA ILE A 78 15.62 -7.81 2.58
C ILE A 78 16.83 -7.35 3.41
N LEU A 79 17.09 -7.89 4.60
CA LEU A 79 18.21 -7.47 5.45
C LEU A 79 19.44 -8.38 5.30
N SER A 80 19.28 -9.61 4.83
CA SER A 80 20.36 -10.59 4.74
C SER A 80 20.76 -10.78 3.28
N ASP A 81 22.06 -10.67 2.96
CA ASP A 81 22.63 -10.90 1.63
C ASP A 81 21.73 -10.36 0.50
N SER A 82 21.50 -9.05 0.50
CA SER A 82 20.47 -8.40 -0.32
C SER A 82 21.06 -7.28 -1.18
N TYR A 83 20.23 -6.65 -1.99
CA TYR A 83 20.59 -5.43 -2.70
C TYR A 83 19.43 -4.43 -2.74
N ALA A 84 19.76 -3.17 -2.94
CA ALA A 84 18.82 -2.10 -3.25
C ALA A 84 19.05 -1.64 -4.69
N ILE A 85 17.99 -1.50 -5.46
CA ILE A 85 17.98 -0.71 -6.68
C ILE A 85 17.51 0.68 -6.30
N ASP A 86 18.39 1.67 -6.47
CA ASP A 86 18.10 3.08 -6.25
C ASP A 86 17.91 3.76 -7.61
N ILE A 87 16.67 4.16 -7.92
CA ILE A 87 16.27 4.76 -9.20
C ILE A 87 15.96 6.23 -9.00
N ASN A 88 16.76 7.11 -9.61
CA ASN A 88 16.51 8.55 -9.60
C ASN A 88 15.44 8.90 -10.63
N LEU A 89 14.29 9.41 -10.19
CA LEU A 89 13.17 9.74 -11.07
C LEU A 89 13.38 10.99 -11.93
N ASN A 90 14.35 11.84 -11.60
CA ASN A 90 14.66 13.04 -12.39
C ASN A 90 15.61 12.72 -13.55
N THR A 91 16.61 11.88 -13.33
CA THR A 91 17.61 11.51 -14.34
C THR A 91 17.30 10.18 -15.02
N LEU A 92 16.36 9.40 -14.48
CA LEU A 92 16.04 8.03 -14.91
C LEU A 92 17.27 7.11 -14.94
N THR A 93 18.19 7.33 -14.01
CA THR A 93 19.38 6.50 -13.81
C THR A 93 19.17 5.63 -12.58
N ALA A 94 19.66 4.39 -12.63
CA ALA A 94 19.61 3.47 -11.50
C ALA A 94 21.00 2.97 -11.10
N SER A 95 21.13 2.61 -9.83
CA SER A 95 22.28 1.88 -9.32
C SER A 95 21.82 0.68 -8.49
N LYS A 96 22.51 -0.45 -8.64
CA LYS A 96 22.32 -1.64 -7.80
C LYS A 96 23.39 -1.63 -6.72
N ILE A 97 22.95 -1.62 -5.47
CA ILE A 97 23.81 -1.48 -4.29
C ILE A 97 23.68 -2.77 -3.48
N PRO A 98 24.70 -3.64 -3.46
CA PRO A 98 24.70 -4.79 -2.58
C PRO A 98 24.92 -4.37 -1.13
N TYR A 99 24.22 -5.02 -0.21
CA TYR A 99 24.40 -4.80 1.23
C TYR A 99 24.10 -6.07 2.02
N ARG A 100 24.56 -6.10 3.27
CA ARG A 100 24.28 -7.17 4.23
C ARG A 100 24.21 -6.58 5.63
N VAL A 101 23.18 -6.95 6.39
CA VAL A 101 23.10 -6.66 7.83
C VAL A 101 23.56 -7.91 8.58
N GLU A 102 24.53 -7.76 9.47
CA GLU A 102 24.98 -8.87 10.30
C GLU A 102 23.92 -9.23 11.36
N ARG A 103 23.86 -10.52 11.72
CA ARG A 103 23.05 -11.06 12.84
C ARG A 103 21.54 -10.88 12.69
N THR A 104 21.05 -10.74 11.46
CA THR A 104 19.62 -10.87 11.16
C THR A 104 19.18 -12.30 11.42
N LYS A 105 18.03 -12.46 12.11
CA LYS A 105 17.42 -13.78 12.28
C LYS A 105 16.83 -14.23 10.95
N GLU A 106 17.01 -15.50 10.61
CA GLU A 106 16.55 -16.08 9.35
C GLU A 106 15.01 -16.23 9.32
N ASP A 107 14.37 -16.40 10.48
CA ASP A 107 12.90 -16.48 10.63
C ASP A 107 12.28 -15.14 11.09
N ALA A 108 12.44 -14.09 10.30
CA ALA A 108 11.80 -12.79 10.57
C ALA A 108 11.04 -12.28 9.35
N GLU A 109 9.84 -11.76 9.58
CA GLU A 109 9.06 -11.02 8.60
C GLU A 109 9.29 -9.51 8.78
N GLU A 110 8.91 -8.70 7.79
CA GLU A 110 9.30 -7.30 7.76
C GLU A 110 8.33 -6.36 7.04
N ILE A 111 8.31 -5.11 7.51
CA ILE A 111 7.48 -4.02 6.98
C ILE A 111 8.36 -2.84 6.61
N LEU A 112 8.29 -2.42 5.36
CA LEU A 112 8.99 -1.27 4.80
C LEU A 112 8.05 -0.06 4.81
N PHE A 113 8.50 1.08 5.32
CA PHE A 113 7.67 2.30 5.38
C PHE A 113 8.53 3.57 5.45
N THR A 114 7.97 4.70 5.04
CA THR A 114 8.59 6.02 5.22
C THR A 114 7.93 6.76 6.37
N PHE A 115 8.70 7.24 7.34
CA PHE A 115 8.20 8.00 8.47
C PHE A 115 9.14 9.15 8.79
N ASN A 116 8.62 10.35 9.12
CA ASN A 116 9.43 11.53 9.39
C ASN A 116 10.57 11.72 8.38
N SER A 117 10.24 11.67 7.08
CA SER A 117 11.21 11.83 5.99
C SER A 117 12.30 10.76 5.89
N GLN A 118 12.21 9.67 6.66
CA GLN A 118 13.22 8.64 6.71
C GLN A 118 12.62 7.30 6.27
N LEU A 119 13.46 6.47 5.67
CA LEU A 119 13.09 5.14 5.22
C LEU A 119 13.44 4.11 6.29
N PHE A 120 12.43 3.39 6.76
CA PHE A 120 12.56 2.40 7.83
C PHE A 120 12.10 1.02 7.40
N VAL A 121 12.65 0.02 8.07
CA VAL A 121 12.10 -1.33 8.09
C VAL A 121 12.01 -1.82 9.52
N ILE A 122 10.86 -2.39 9.88
CA ILE A 122 10.65 -3.10 11.15
C ILE A 122 10.62 -4.59 10.85
N THR A 123 11.35 -5.37 11.66
CA THR A 123 11.25 -6.83 11.65
C THR A 123 10.40 -7.34 12.80
N TYR A 124 9.72 -8.47 12.59
CA TYR A 124 8.88 -9.12 13.56
C TYR A 124 8.91 -10.65 13.39
N SER A 125 8.49 -11.38 14.43
CA SER A 125 8.36 -12.84 14.40
C SER A 125 6.91 -13.27 14.64
N THR A 126 6.46 -14.31 13.94
CA THR A 126 5.08 -14.85 13.92
C THR A 126 5.01 -16.32 14.40
N GLY A 127 5.97 -16.76 15.21
CA GLY A 127 6.05 -18.13 15.75
C GLY A 127 4.98 -18.43 16.83
N SER A 128 5.38 -19.05 17.95
CA SER A 128 4.44 -19.27 19.09
C SER A 128 3.97 -17.98 19.76
N TYR A 129 4.63 -16.87 19.46
CA TYR A 129 4.27 -15.53 19.92
C TYR A 129 4.56 -14.52 18.80
N PHE A 130 3.76 -13.47 18.77
CA PHE A 130 4.09 -12.27 18.02
C PHE A 130 5.01 -11.37 18.82
N LYS A 131 6.01 -10.83 18.14
CA LYS A 131 6.88 -9.80 18.70
C LYS A 131 7.52 -8.97 17.60
N TYR A 132 7.45 -7.65 17.75
CA TYR A 132 8.34 -6.73 17.05
C TYR A 132 9.77 -6.88 17.56
N LEU A 133 10.73 -7.07 16.65
CA LEU A 133 12.10 -7.45 16.99
C LEU A 133 13.06 -6.25 16.90
N SER A 134 13.10 -5.56 15.77
CA SER A 134 14.11 -4.53 15.50
C SER A 134 13.60 -3.50 14.49
N LEU A 135 14.15 -2.30 14.58
CA LEU A 135 13.92 -1.20 13.64
C LEU A 135 15.26 -0.84 12.99
N TYR A 136 15.26 -0.67 11.67
CA TYR A 136 16.42 -0.24 10.92
C TYR A 136 16.10 1.01 10.10
N LEU A 137 17.09 1.89 9.99
CA LEU A 137 17.07 3.09 9.17
C LEU A 137 17.94 2.88 7.93
N TRP A 138 17.40 3.13 6.74
CA TRP A 138 18.20 3.20 5.53
C TRP A 138 19.05 4.46 5.52
N TYR A 139 20.38 4.31 5.60
CA TYR A 139 21.30 5.43 5.61
C TYR A 139 22.67 5.00 5.06
N LYS A 140 23.26 5.83 4.20
CA LYS A 140 24.52 5.53 3.50
C LYS A 140 24.51 4.16 2.82
N ASN A 141 23.42 3.88 2.10
CA ASN A 141 23.28 2.70 1.26
C ASN A 141 23.30 1.35 2.03
N THR A 142 22.91 1.38 3.31
CA THR A 142 22.74 0.17 4.13
C THR A 142 21.68 0.38 5.22
N TRP A 143 21.19 -0.70 5.81
CA TRP A 143 20.27 -0.70 6.94
C TRP A 143 21.03 -0.61 8.26
N ASN A 144 20.80 0.46 9.01
CA ASN A 144 21.46 0.73 10.27
C ASN A 144 20.50 0.45 11.43
N PRO A 145 20.86 -0.40 12.41
CA PRO A 145 20.00 -0.71 13.53
C PRO A 145 19.76 0.52 14.40
N MET A 146 18.52 0.71 14.81
CA MET A 146 18.08 1.82 15.67
C MET A 146 17.80 1.30 17.08
N ILE A 147 17.86 2.20 18.06
CA ILE A 147 17.34 1.87 19.40
C ILE A 147 15.81 1.79 19.27
N PHE A 148 15.26 0.60 19.48
CA PHE A 148 13.84 0.33 19.30
C PHE A 148 13.24 -0.30 20.54
N ASN A 149 12.23 0.35 21.11
CA ASN A 149 11.51 -0.14 22.27
C ASN A 149 10.06 -0.47 21.88
N THR A 150 9.64 -1.70 22.18
CA THR A 150 8.32 -2.23 21.86
C THR A 150 7.61 -2.75 23.11
N ALA A 151 7.97 -2.19 24.28
CA ALA A 151 7.38 -2.59 25.56
C ALA A 151 5.85 -2.71 25.43
N ASP A 152 5.32 -3.81 25.97
CA ASP A 152 3.89 -4.14 25.99
C ASP A 152 3.26 -4.57 24.66
N ILE A 153 4.07 -4.94 23.66
CA ILE A 153 3.59 -5.48 22.37
C ILE A 153 4.15 -6.89 22.12
N GLN A 154 3.74 -7.85 22.96
CA GLN A 154 4.01 -9.28 22.79
C GLN A 154 2.76 -10.08 23.12
N PHE A 155 2.39 -11.01 22.24
CA PHE A 155 1.13 -11.76 22.36
C PHE A 155 1.37 -13.22 22.01
N ALA A 156 0.86 -14.11 22.86
CA ALA A 156 0.78 -15.52 22.52
C ALA A 156 -0.18 -15.69 21.34
N MET A 157 0.14 -16.61 20.43
CA MET A 157 -0.68 -16.86 19.25
C MET A 157 -0.90 -18.35 19.07
N SER A 158 -2.13 -18.70 18.71
CA SER A 158 -2.50 -20.08 18.38
C SER A 158 -2.31 -20.39 16.88
N PHE A 159 -2.22 -19.37 16.03
CA PHE A 159 -2.15 -19.46 14.56
C PHE A 159 -1.00 -18.64 13.99
N ARG A 160 -0.62 -18.89 12.73
CA ARG A 160 0.66 -18.39 12.14
C ARG A 160 0.57 -17.04 11.41
N HIS A 161 -0.63 -16.53 11.14
CA HIS A 161 -0.77 -15.37 10.25
C HIS A 161 -1.10 -14.09 11.04
N VAL A 162 -0.29 -13.06 10.79
CA VAL A 162 -0.43 -11.73 11.36
C VAL A 162 -0.43 -10.76 10.19
N GLU A 163 -1.48 -9.93 10.12
CA GLU A 163 -1.54 -8.85 9.14
C GLU A 163 -1.11 -7.55 9.83
N ILE A 164 -0.23 -6.78 9.19
CA ILE A 164 0.24 -5.52 9.75
C ILE A 164 0.10 -4.40 8.72
N SER A 165 -0.92 -3.58 8.94
CA SER A 165 -1.16 -2.38 8.16
C SER A 165 -0.49 -1.18 8.81
N VAL A 166 0.25 -0.41 8.02
CA VAL A 166 0.86 0.85 8.45
C VAL A 166 0.16 2.02 7.77
N SER A 167 -0.38 2.92 8.58
CA SER A 167 -0.98 4.17 8.12
C SER A 167 -0.15 5.35 8.58
N ILE A 168 0.34 6.13 7.62
CA ILE A 168 1.08 7.38 7.85
C ILE A 168 0.20 8.54 7.39
N PHE A 169 -0.27 9.35 8.34
CA PHE A 169 -1.14 10.48 8.03
C PHE A 169 -0.34 11.78 7.80
N ASP A 170 0.69 12.00 8.62
CA ASP A 170 1.57 13.16 8.54
C ASP A 170 3.02 12.78 8.85
N LEU A 171 3.92 13.77 8.91
CA LEU A 171 5.35 13.56 9.16
C LEU A 171 5.67 12.97 10.54
N ASN A 172 4.75 13.05 11.50
CA ASN A 172 4.99 12.68 12.91
C ASN A 172 4.08 11.56 13.42
N THR A 173 3.06 11.16 12.65
CA THR A 173 2.07 10.18 13.08
C THR A 173 2.08 8.96 12.17
N ALA A 174 2.59 7.85 12.69
CA ALA A 174 2.49 6.52 12.09
C ALA A 174 1.75 5.57 13.04
N ILE A 175 0.65 5.01 12.57
CA ILE A 175 -0.16 4.02 13.28
C ILE A 175 0.00 2.65 12.61
N PHE A 176 0.21 1.64 13.44
CA PHE A 176 0.29 0.24 13.08
C PHE A 176 -0.97 -0.44 13.59
N ALA A 177 -1.71 -1.10 12.70
CA ALA A 177 -2.72 -2.08 13.07
C ALA A 177 -2.11 -3.48 12.91
N THR A 178 -1.93 -4.16 14.04
CA THR A 178 -1.49 -5.56 14.06
C THR A 178 -2.71 -6.43 14.32
N SER A 179 -3.10 -7.24 13.33
CA SER A 179 -4.27 -8.10 13.41
C SER A 179 -3.89 -9.57 13.38
N PHE A 180 -4.54 -10.35 14.25
CA PHE A 180 -4.21 -11.75 14.47
C PHE A 180 -5.32 -12.63 13.90
N LEU A 181 -4.95 -13.44 12.92
CA LEU A 181 -5.88 -14.35 12.26
C LEU A 181 -6.46 -15.36 13.26
N GLY A 182 -7.79 -15.39 13.40
CA GLY A 182 -8.50 -16.35 14.24
C GLY A 182 -8.61 -15.99 15.72
N GLU A 183 -7.89 -14.95 16.19
CA GLU A 183 -7.97 -14.46 17.57
C GLU A 183 -8.95 -13.28 17.71
N ASN A 184 -9.50 -12.77 16.59
CA ASN A 184 -10.37 -11.58 16.54
C ASN A 184 -9.79 -10.39 17.34
N LEU A 185 -8.46 -10.26 17.34
CA LEU A 185 -7.70 -9.30 18.13
C LEU A 185 -7.01 -8.31 17.18
N VAL A 186 -7.13 -7.03 17.49
CA VAL A 186 -6.41 -5.97 16.79
C VAL A 186 -5.73 -5.07 17.79
N ILE A 187 -4.48 -4.75 17.52
CA ILE A 187 -3.68 -3.86 18.34
C ILE A 187 -3.32 -2.66 17.50
N LEU A 188 -3.75 -1.49 17.98
CA LEU A 188 -3.35 -0.22 17.41
C LEU A 188 -2.16 0.29 18.20
N SER A 189 -1.05 0.53 17.50
CA SER A 189 0.19 1.04 18.09
C SER A 189 0.67 2.28 17.34
N MET A 190 1.29 3.20 18.06
CA MET A 190 1.84 4.43 17.50
C MET A 190 3.37 4.41 17.59
N LEU A 191 4.03 4.76 16.49
CA LEU A 191 5.48 4.91 16.47
C LEU A 191 5.86 6.34 16.86
N GLU A 192 6.63 6.48 17.92
CA GLU A 192 7.04 7.76 18.48
C GLU A 192 8.57 7.87 18.46
N ARG A 193 9.07 9.04 18.07
CA ARG A 193 10.50 9.36 18.23
C ARG A 193 10.76 9.79 19.67
N VAL A 194 11.73 9.16 20.33
CA VAL A 194 12.16 9.56 21.68
C VAL A 194 13.12 10.75 21.54
N LEU A 195 12.81 11.87 22.20
CA LEU A 195 13.52 13.16 22.05
C LEU A 195 15.04 13.08 22.33
N THR A 196 15.49 12.07 23.08
CA THR A 196 16.90 11.81 23.34
C THR A 196 17.45 10.74 22.38
N GLY A 197 18.09 11.19 21.29
CA GLY A 197 18.85 10.33 20.38
C GLY A 197 18.10 9.78 19.17
N PHE A 198 18.74 8.84 18.46
CA PHE A 198 18.17 8.06 17.34
C PHE A 198 17.38 6.85 17.88
N SER A 199 16.39 7.12 18.72
CA SER A 199 15.60 6.11 19.42
C SER A 199 14.12 6.25 19.09
N TYR A 200 13.45 5.12 18.89
CA TYR A 200 12.03 5.03 18.59
C TYR A 200 11.34 4.08 19.56
N LYS A 201 10.11 4.42 19.91
CA LYS A 201 9.24 3.58 20.71
C LYS A 201 7.97 3.29 19.91
N LEU A 202 7.62 2.01 19.81
CA LEU A 202 6.30 1.61 19.35
C LEU A 202 5.46 1.35 20.59
N THR A 203 4.49 2.23 20.85
CA THR A 203 3.62 2.17 22.04
C THR A 203 2.23 1.70 21.61
N ARG A 204 1.69 0.68 22.28
CA ARG A 204 0.29 0.29 22.14
C ARG A 204 -0.61 1.44 22.61
N ILE A 205 -1.52 1.90 21.75
CA ILE A 205 -2.50 2.93 22.10
C ILE A 205 -3.86 2.32 22.44
N TYR A 206 -4.28 1.27 21.71
CA TYR A 206 -5.55 0.59 21.93
C TYR A 206 -5.43 -0.91 21.68
N THR A 207 -6.32 -1.67 22.32
CA THR A 207 -6.56 -3.08 22.00
C THR A 207 -8.05 -3.27 21.75
N ALA A 208 -8.41 -3.72 20.55
CA ALA A 208 -9.76 -4.14 20.25
C ALA A 208 -9.84 -5.65 20.39
N TYR A 209 -10.60 -6.10 21.39
CA TYR A 209 -10.99 -7.49 21.54
C TYR A 209 -12.33 -7.68 20.83
N GLU A 210 -12.47 -8.79 20.11
CA GLU A 210 -13.72 -9.21 19.46
C GLU A 210 -14.14 -8.31 18.29
N LEU A 211 -13.63 -8.62 17.10
CA LEU A 211 -14.12 -8.02 15.87
C LEU A 211 -15.61 -8.36 15.64
N PRO A 212 -16.42 -7.44 15.07
CA PRO A 212 -17.87 -7.61 14.92
C PRO A 212 -18.29 -8.80 14.07
N LEU A 213 -17.38 -9.30 13.23
CA LEU A 213 -17.61 -10.40 12.33
C LEU A 213 -16.87 -11.66 12.84
N PRO A 214 -17.53 -12.83 12.88
CA PRO A 214 -16.92 -14.06 13.38
C PRO A 214 -15.75 -14.50 12.49
N SER A 215 -14.70 -15.05 13.11
CA SER A 215 -13.52 -15.58 12.42
C SER A 215 -12.93 -14.59 11.41
N SER A 216 -12.81 -13.33 11.82
CA SER A 216 -12.35 -12.23 10.99
C SER A 216 -11.04 -11.63 11.50
N HIS A 217 -10.38 -10.87 10.65
CA HIS A 217 -9.23 -10.05 11.02
C HIS A 217 -9.21 -8.78 10.16
N VAL A 218 -8.46 -7.77 10.60
CA VAL A 218 -8.27 -6.54 9.83
C VAL A 218 -7.26 -6.82 8.73
N LEU A 219 -7.71 -6.67 7.48
CA LEU A 219 -6.87 -6.79 6.29
C LEU A 219 -6.04 -5.51 6.09
N PHE A 220 -6.67 -4.35 6.22
CA PHE A 220 -5.97 -3.07 6.22
C PHE A 220 -6.72 -2.00 7.02
N LEU A 221 -5.97 -1.01 7.49
CA LEU A 221 -6.46 0.12 8.30
C LEU A 221 -6.21 1.43 7.55
N GLY A 222 -7.22 2.29 7.52
CA GLY A 222 -7.07 3.72 7.22
C GLY A 222 -7.16 4.56 8.48
N PHE A 223 -6.26 5.52 8.64
CA PHE A 223 -6.30 6.44 9.79
C PHE A 223 -6.28 7.91 9.37
N THR A 224 -7.15 8.69 10.00
CA THR A 224 -7.11 10.15 10.03
C THR A 224 -7.16 10.60 11.50
N PRO A 225 -6.75 11.83 11.85
CA PRO A 225 -6.82 12.34 13.22
C PRO A 225 -8.21 12.19 13.85
N LYS A 226 -9.25 12.25 13.02
CA LYS A 226 -10.65 12.13 13.42
C LYS A 226 -11.13 10.68 13.52
N ARG A 227 -10.62 9.76 12.67
CA ARG A 227 -11.26 8.48 12.44
C ARG A 227 -10.28 7.35 12.14
N PHE A 228 -10.58 6.17 12.66
CA PHE A 228 -9.94 4.91 12.31
C PHE A 228 -10.98 4.06 11.58
N ILE A 229 -10.66 3.63 10.37
CA ILE A 229 -11.47 2.67 9.64
C ILE A 229 -10.65 1.43 9.33
N ALA A 230 -11.31 0.29 9.23
CA ALA A 230 -10.71 -0.96 8.82
C ALA A 230 -11.61 -1.68 7.83
N VAL A 231 -10.98 -2.40 6.91
CA VAL A 231 -11.64 -3.42 6.09
C VAL A 231 -11.21 -4.77 6.62
N LEU A 232 -12.17 -5.68 6.78
CA LEU A 232 -11.92 -7.01 7.33
C LEU A 232 -11.84 -8.06 6.24
N GLU A 233 -11.20 -9.16 6.61
CA GLU A 233 -11.26 -10.44 5.91
C GLU A 233 -11.87 -11.50 6.83
N MET A 234 -12.79 -12.30 6.31
CA MET A 234 -13.54 -13.34 7.02
C MET A 234 -13.24 -14.74 6.47
N ASN A 235 -13.26 -15.75 7.34
CA ASN A 235 -13.11 -17.14 6.94
C ASN A 235 -14.47 -17.84 6.71
N PHE A 236 -14.72 -18.29 5.48
CA PHE A 236 -15.84 -19.17 5.12
C PHE A 236 -15.35 -20.45 4.44
N GLY A 237 -14.33 -21.11 5.01
CA GLY A 237 -13.63 -22.26 4.42
C GLY A 237 -12.47 -21.86 3.50
N THR A 238 -12.51 -20.62 3.01
CA THR A 238 -11.36 -19.83 2.55
C THR A 238 -11.59 -18.38 2.96
N TYR A 239 -10.56 -17.56 2.90
CA TYR A 239 -10.62 -16.17 3.33
C TYR A 239 -11.19 -15.25 2.24
N TYR A 240 -12.12 -14.38 2.62
CA TYR A 240 -12.77 -13.39 1.76
C TYR A 240 -12.83 -12.03 2.45
N TRP A 241 -12.37 -11.00 1.77
CA TRP A 241 -12.51 -9.62 2.19
C TRP A 241 -13.98 -9.19 2.11
N VAL A 242 -14.34 -8.23 2.94
CA VAL A 242 -15.71 -7.74 3.06
C VAL A 242 -15.76 -6.29 2.56
N PRO A 243 -15.98 -6.07 1.25
CA PRO A 243 -15.89 -4.73 0.67
C PRO A 243 -17.05 -3.82 1.08
N ASP A 244 -18.23 -4.38 1.31
CA ASP A 244 -19.48 -3.66 1.58
C ASP A 244 -19.67 -3.26 3.05
N VAL A 245 -18.75 -3.65 3.93
CA VAL A 245 -18.76 -3.30 5.36
C VAL A 245 -17.44 -2.67 5.76
N ILE A 246 -17.50 -1.41 6.20
CA ILE A 246 -16.35 -0.73 6.83
C ILE A 246 -16.50 -0.81 8.33
N MET A 247 -15.44 -1.21 9.02
CA MET A 247 -15.38 -1.16 10.47
C MET A 247 -14.86 0.20 10.91
N GLU A 248 -15.61 0.89 11.74
CA GLU A 248 -15.17 2.12 12.40
C GLU A 248 -14.74 1.80 13.83
N PHE A 249 -13.54 2.21 14.21
CA PHE A 249 -13.07 2.02 15.58
C PHE A 249 -13.47 3.21 16.46
N ASP A 250 -14.25 2.93 17.49
CA ASP A 250 -14.57 3.89 18.54
C ASP A 250 -13.47 3.90 19.60
N LYS A 251 -12.92 5.09 19.84
CA LYS A 251 -11.85 5.30 20.81
C LYS A 251 -12.35 5.20 22.25
N GLU A 252 -13.61 5.53 22.52
CA GLU A 252 -14.18 5.51 23.88
C GLU A 252 -14.43 4.08 24.34
N SER A 253 -15.14 3.30 23.52
CA SER A 253 -15.44 1.90 23.84
C SER A 253 -14.30 0.95 23.50
N GLN A 254 -13.30 1.37 22.71
CA GLN A 254 -12.24 0.54 22.16
C GLN A 254 -12.76 -0.66 21.37
N MET A 255 -13.87 -0.48 20.65
CA MET A 255 -14.48 -1.52 19.82
C MET A 255 -14.60 -1.06 18.38
N PHE A 256 -14.64 -2.03 17.47
CA PHE A 256 -15.02 -1.78 16.09
C PHE A 256 -16.54 -1.88 15.94
N PHE A 257 -17.11 -1.02 15.11
CA PHE A 257 -18.53 -1.02 14.75
C PHE A 257 -18.67 -1.13 13.24
N ALA A 258 -19.53 -2.03 12.79
CA ALA A 258 -19.80 -2.21 11.37
C ALA A 258 -20.66 -1.06 10.83
N LYS A 259 -20.22 -0.50 9.70
CA LYS A 259 -20.97 0.46 8.89
C LYS A 259 -21.10 -0.09 7.48
N GLU A 260 -22.32 -0.36 7.05
CA GLU A 260 -22.61 -0.77 5.69
C GLU A 260 -22.36 0.39 4.71
N ILE A 261 -21.77 0.06 3.57
CA ILE A 261 -21.60 1.01 2.46
C ILE A 261 -22.80 0.94 1.54
N ASN A 262 -23.40 2.11 1.33
CA ASN A 262 -24.39 2.30 0.29
C ASN A 262 -23.69 2.78 -0.99
N GLY A 263 -23.60 1.93 -2.02
CA GLY A 263 -23.03 2.33 -3.31
C GLY A 263 -22.32 1.20 -4.05
N LYS A 264 -21.52 1.58 -5.06
CA LYS A 264 -20.63 0.65 -5.74
C LYS A 264 -19.42 0.38 -4.87
N PHE A 265 -18.93 -0.85 -4.90
CA PHE A 265 -17.69 -1.27 -4.28
C PHE A 265 -16.94 -2.19 -5.25
N PRO A 266 -15.60 -2.29 -5.13
CA PRO A 266 -14.80 -3.23 -5.90
C PRO A 266 -15.22 -4.68 -5.67
N ASN A 267 -15.17 -5.48 -6.74
CA ASN A 267 -15.60 -6.89 -6.74
C ASN A 267 -14.42 -7.87 -6.69
N TRP A 268 -13.34 -7.51 -5.99
CA TRP A 268 -12.22 -8.42 -5.77
C TRP A 268 -12.68 -9.66 -4.98
N ALA A 269 -12.05 -10.78 -5.25
CA ALA A 269 -12.22 -12.05 -4.57
C ALA A 269 -11.13 -12.26 -3.52
N PHE A 270 -11.32 -13.25 -2.65
CA PHE A 270 -10.38 -13.63 -1.59
C PHE A 270 -9.94 -12.41 -0.77
N SER A 271 -8.64 -12.20 -0.56
CA SER A 271 -8.04 -11.14 0.25
C SER A 271 -8.08 -9.74 -0.36
N GLY A 272 -8.98 -9.48 -1.30
CA GLY A 272 -9.24 -8.12 -1.79
C GLY A 272 -8.08 -7.51 -2.59
N PRO A 273 -7.78 -6.21 -2.42
CA PRO A 273 -6.73 -5.53 -3.16
C PRO A 273 -5.34 -6.03 -2.75
N ARG A 274 -4.43 -6.18 -3.71
CA ARG A 274 -3.03 -6.55 -3.44
C ARG A 274 -2.22 -5.39 -2.88
N TYR A 275 -2.57 -4.15 -3.23
CA TYR A 275 -1.87 -2.95 -2.77
C TYR A 275 -2.85 -1.95 -2.17
N VAL A 276 -2.47 -1.46 -0.99
CA VAL A 276 -3.22 -0.45 -0.23
C VAL A 276 -2.25 0.65 0.15
N LEU A 277 -2.48 1.86 -0.36
CA LEU A 277 -1.61 3.02 -0.14
C LEU A 277 -2.45 4.17 0.36
N GLN A 278 -2.11 4.74 1.52
CA GLN A 278 -2.83 5.88 2.05
C GLN A 278 -2.24 7.22 1.56
N SER A 279 -3.11 8.13 1.16
CA SER A 279 -2.80 9.55 0.93
C SER A 279 -3.84 10.41 1.62
N ARG A 280 -3.42 11.11 2.68
CA ARG A 280 -4.29 11.96 3.51
C ARG A 280 -5.52 11.18 3.99
N GLU A 281 -6.70 11.56 3.51
CA GLU A 281 -8.01 11.00 3.88
C GLU A 281 -8.49 9.88 2.93
N ASN A 282 -7.65 9.43 2.01
CA ASN A 282 -8.00 8.46 0.98
C ASN A 282 -7.08 7.23 1.04
N LEU A 283 -7.67 6.04 0.92
CA LEU A 283 -6.95 4.79 0.66
C LEU A 283 -7.06 4.46 -0.82
N LEU A 284 -5.92 4.34 -1.49
CA LEU A 284 -5.82 3.89 -2.86
C LEU A 284 -5.68 2.37 -2.87
N LEU A 285 -6.61 1.68 -3.53
CA LEU A 285 -6.78 0.24 -3.53
C LEU A 285 -6.68 -0.29 -4.95
N MET A 286 -5.88 -1.33 -5.17
CA MET A 286 -5.75 -1.92 -6.50
C MET A 286 -5.08 -3.29 -6.51
N GLY A 287 -5.08 -3.87 -7.71
CA GLY A 287 -4.64 -5.23 -7.91
C GLY A 287 -5.56 -6.20 -7.18
N GLY A 288 -5.10 -7.41 -7.02
CA GLY A 288 -5.96 -8.50 -6.56
C GLY A 288 -6.65 -9.20 -7.72
N THR A 289 -7.48 -10.17 -7.37
CA THR A 289 -8.09 -11.09 -8.33
C THR A 289 -9.59 -10.95 -8.30
N GLU A 290 -10.23 -11.03 -9.45
CA GLU A 290 -11.69 -11.07 -9.59
C GLU A 290 -12.12 -12.46 -10.04
N LEU A 291 -13.22 -12.94 -9.46
CA LEU A 291 -13.90 -14.15 -9.92
C LEU A 291 -14.73 -13.80 -11.15
N THR A 292 -14.30 -14.28 -12.32
CA THR A 292 -15.02 -14.06 -13.58
C THR A 292 -15.92 -15.25 -13.96
N GLY A 293 -15.78 -16.37 -13.24
CA GLY A 293 -16.59 -17.57 -13.39
C GLY A 293 -16.16 -18.66 -12.40
N ILE A 294 -16.75 -19.86 -12.50
CA ILE A 294 -16.35 -21.00 -11.67
C ILE A 294 -14.93 -21.43 -12.06
N GLY A 295 -13.98 -21.26 -11.12
CA GLY A 295 -12.58 -21.62 -11.32
C GLY A 295 -11.79 -20.69 -12.25
N GLN A 296 -12.37 -19.54 -12.64
CA GLN A 296 -11.71 -18.55 -13.49
C GLN A 296 -11.39 -17.28 -12.67
N LEU A 297 -10.09 -16.98 -12.56
CA LEU A 297 -9.57 -15.82 -11.88
C LEU A 297 -8.90 -14.90 -12.90
N ASN A 298 -9.32 -13.63 -12.91
CA ASN A 298 -8.62 -12.59 -13.65
C ASN A 298 -7.96 -11.62 -12.66
N GLN A 299 -6.79 -11.11 -13.01
CA GLN A 299 -6.23 -10.00 -12.24
C GLN A 299 -6.99 -8.72 -12.55
N SER A 300 -7.40 -8.01 -11.51
CA SER A 300 -8.10 -6.74 -11.67
C SER A 300 -7.13 -5.63 -12.06
N ARG A 301 -7.52 -4.86 -13.07
CA ARG A 301 -6.81 -3.65 -13.48
C ARG A 301 -7.42 -2.38 -12.90
N ASP A 302 -8.58 -2.50 -12.25
CA ASP A 302 -9.31 -1.37 -11.72
C ASP A 302 -8.59 -0.78 -10.51
N ILE A 303 -8.63 0.55 -10.43
CA ILE A 303 -8.08 1.30 -9.31
C ILE A 303 -9.24 1.98 -8.60
N TRP A 304 -9.30 1.81 -7.28
CA TRP A 304 -10.36 2.34 -6.45
C TRP A 304 -9.78 3.24 -5.36
N ILE A 305 -10.55 4.24 -4.95
CA ILE A 305 -10.29 5.04 -3.76
C ILE A 305 -11.38 4.74 -2.74
N LEU A 306 -10.99 4.43 -1.51
CA LEU A 306 -11.86 4.48 -0.34
C LEU A 306 -11.61 5.78 0.41
N ASN A 307 -12.60 6.67 0.43
CA ASN A 307 -12.57 7.89 1.23
C ASN A 307 -12.84 7.55 2.71
N ILE A 308 -11.90 7.89 3.60
CA ILE A 308 -11.95 7.53 5.02
C ILE A 308 -13.07 8.30 5.77
N PRO A 309 -13.23 9.63 5.61
CA PRO A 309 -14.33 10.37 6.22
C PRO A 309 -15.72 9.88 5.82
N ASP A 310 -15.94 9.62 4.54
CA ASP A 310 -17.29 9.33 4.02
C ASP A 310 -17.61 7.82 4.02
N CYS A 311 -16.59 6.95 4.10
CA CYS A 311 -16.70 5.50 3.86
C CYS A 311 -17.31 5.19 2.49
N THR A 312 -16.84 5.85 1.45
CA THR A 312 -17.34 5.65 0.08
C THR A 312 -16.23 5.23 -0.85
N TYR A 313 -16.52 4.23 -1.69
CA TYR A 313 -15.62 3.86 -2.79
C TYR A 313 -15.89 4.68 -4.05
N THR A 314 -14.83 5.04 -4.74
CA THR A 314 -14.85 5.65 -6.07
C THR A 314 -13.88 4.92 -6.98
N GLN A 315 -14.38 4.36 -8.09
CA GLN A 315 -13.53 3.81 -9.14
C GLN A 315 -12.90 4.96 -9.93
N LEU A 316 -11.59 4.89 -10.15
CA LEU A 316 -10.90 5.87 -10.97
C LEU A 316 -11.08 5.57 -12.47
N PRO A 317 -11.13 6.60 -13.33
CA PRO A 317 -11.22 6.44 -14.78
C PRO A 317 -9.86 6.11 -15.41
N VAL A 318 -9.03 5.33 -14.71
CA VAL A 318 -7.72 4.86 -15.16
C VAL A 318 -7.52 3.43 -14.67
N GLN A 319 -6.89 2.61 -15.51
CA GLN A 319 -6.62 1.20 -15.24
C GLN A 319 -5.13 0.92 -15.26
N LEU A 320 -4.70 -0.08 -14.48
CA LEU A 320 -3.33 -0.58 -14.51
C LEU A 320 -2.93 -0.98 -15.94
N PRO A 321 -1.69 -0.71 -16.39
CA PRO A 321 -1.24 -1.13 -17.72
C PRO A 321 -1.31 -2.65 -17.89
N GLU A 322 -1.67 -3.16 -19.07
CA GLU A 322 -1.74 -4.62 -19.29
C GLU A 322 -0.38 -5.29 -19.13
N GLU A 323 0.68 -4.62 -19.61
CA GLU A 323 2.04 -5.14 -19.59
C GLU A 323 2.53 -5.47 -18.17
N VAL A 324 2.11 -4.71 -17.15
CA VAL A 324 2.55 -4.97 -15.76
C VAL A 324 1.78 -6.11 -15.09
N MET A 325 0.60 -6.46 -15.59
CA MET A 325 -0.23 -7.53 -15.02
C MET A 325 0.28 -8.93 -15.38
N ALA A 326 1.05 -9.04 -16.47
CA ALA A 326 1.64 -10.32 -16.89
C ALA A 326 2.81 -10.78 -16.00
N TYR A 327 3.34 -9.88 -15.16
CA TYR A 327 4.57 -10.09 -14.38
C TYR A 327 4.36 -9.77 -12.90
N GLU A 328 5.41 -9.93 -12.10
CA GLU A 328 5.39 -9.46 -10.71
C GLU A 328 5.38 -7.93 -10.69
N MET A 329 4.19 -7.39 -10.42
CA MET A 329 3.95 -5.96 -10.27
C MET A 329 4.31 -5.48 -8.86
N TYR A 330 4.70 -4.22 -8.73
CA TYR A 330 4.88 -3.51 -7.47
C TYR A 330 4.25 -2.13 -7.56
N ALA A 331 3.88 -1.58 -6.41
CA ALA A 331 3.15 -0.32 -6.32
C ALA A 331 3.74 0.56 -5.23
N THR A 332 3.85 1.87 -5.50
CA THR A 332 4.18 2.85 -4.46
C THR A 332 3.64 4.23 -4.83
N LEU A 333 3.62 5.17 -3.88
CA LEU A 333 2.97 6.46 -4.03
C LEU A 333 3.88 7.60 -3.54
N ASP A 334 4.08 8.61 -4.38
CA ASP A 334 4.49 9.93 -3.93
C ASP A 334 3.28 10.65 -3.36
N VAL A 335 3.10 10.57 -2.04
CA VAL A 335 1.96 11.16 -1.32
C VAL A 335 1.93 12.69 -1.48
N GLN A 336 3.09 13.35 -1.60
CA GLN A 336 3.14 14.82 -1.67
C GLN A 336 2.70 15.35 -3.03
N LYS A 337 3.04 14.63 -4.12
CA LYS A 337 2.65 15.01 -5.48
C LYS A 337 1.44 14.24 -6.00
N SER A 338 0.90 13.33 -5.21
CA SER A 338 -0.13 12.37 -5.61
C SER A 338 0.24 11.60 -6.89
N ILE A 339 1.53 11.27 -7.06
CA ILE A 339 2.00 10.50 -8.23
C ILE A 339 2.10 9.04 -7.82
N TYR A 340 1.29 8.22 -8.45
CA TYR A 340 1.28 6.79 -8.25
C TYR A 340 2.22 6.10 -9.23
N TYR A 341 3.02 5.15 -8.75
CA TYR A 341 3.97 4.38 -9.54
C TYR A 341 3.62 2.90 -9.53
N VAL A 342 3.64 2.31 -10.73
CA VAL A 342 3.55 0.87 -10.94
C VAL A 342 4.85 0.41 -11.58
N ILE A 343 5.46 -0.63 -11.01
CA ILE A 343 6.78 -1.09 -11.42
C ILE A 343 6.71 -2.58 -11.71
N SER A 344 7.29 -2.98 -12.83
CA SER A 344 7.59 -4.37 -13.16
C SER A 344 9.03 -4.39 -13.66
N VAL A 345 9.82 -5.32 -13.16
CA VAL A 345 11.22 -5.46 -13.58
C VAL A 345 11.31 -5.73 -15.09
N ASP A 346 10.34 -6.48 -15.63
CA ASP A 346 10.30 -6.84 -17.04
C ASP A 346 9.61 -5.77 -17.91
N ALA A 347 8.49 -5.19 -17.45
CA ALA A 347 7.72 -4.23 -18.25
C ALA A 347 8.17 -2.76 -18.10
N GLY A 348 8.94 -2.44 -17.05
CA GLY A 348 9.43 -1.09 -16.74
C GLY A 348 8.62 -0.35 -15.68
N ILE A 349 8.76 0.98 -15.67
CA ILE A 349 8.15 1.86 -14.66
C ILE A 349 7.05 2.69 -15.32
N TYR A 350 5.89 2.70 -14.71
CA TYR A 350 4.74 3.49 -15.11
C TYR A 350 4.36 4.45 -13.99
N ARG A 351 3.88 5.64 -14.36
CA ARG A 351 3.33 6.60 -13.39
C ARG A 351 2.03 7.20 -13.85
N VAL A 352 1.21 7.63 -12.90
CA VAL A 352 0.00 8.42 -13.16
C VAL A 352 -0.13 9.50 -12.10
N ASN A 353 -0.52 10.70 -12.52
CA ASN A 353 -0.83 11.80 -11.61
C ASN A 353 -2.29 11.67 -11.15
N LEU A 354 -2.49 11.55 -9.83
CA LEU A 354 -3.79 11.40 -9.19
C LEU A 354 -4.20 12.61 -8.34
N THR A 355 -3.56 13.76 -8.53
CA THR A 355 -3.83 15.00 -7.76
C THR A 355 -5.31 15.34 -7.73
N ARG A 356 -6.03 15.19 -8.85
CA ARG A 356 -7.47 15.49 -8.94
C ARG A 356 -8.36 14.68 -7.98
N TRP A 357 -7.89 13.52 -7.51
CA TRP A 357 -8.68 12.60 -6.68
C TRP A 357 -8.15 12.39 -5.26
N LEU A 358 -6.87 12.66 -5.02
CA LEU A 358 -6.22 12.41 -3.73
C LEU A 358 -5.97 13.68 -2.90
N GLU A 359 -6.11 14.86 -3.50
CA GLU A 359 -6.10 16.15 -2.80
C GLU A 359 -7.50 16.68 -2.54
#